data_AF-A0A968T868-F1
#
_entry.id   AF-A0A968T868-F1
#
_cell.length_a   1.000
_cell.length_b   1.000
_cell.length_c   1.000
_cell.angle_alpha   90.00
_cell.angle_beta   90.00
_cell.angle_gamma   90.00
#
_symmetry.space_group_name_H-M   'P 1'
#
loop_
_entity.id
_entity.type
_entity.pdbx_description
1 polymer ?
#
loop_
_entity_poly.entity_id
_entity_poly.type
_entity_poly.pdbx_seq_one_letter_code
_entity_poly.pdbx_strand_id
1 'polypeptide(L)'
;MIKIFPPFLFLLLLISCKSTTESADFFGQEYPDSNPVIFALDIISIKGRLEHGLSFSPDMRELAFGILNADDFSGKIYYSKRQIIIGLNHWSLNH
;
A
#
# COMPACT_ATOMS: atom_id res chain seq x y z
N MET A 1 46.46 32.49 15.31
CA MET A 1 45.40 32.58 14.27
C MET A 1 44.87 31.18 14.00
N ILE A 2 43.75 30.82 14.62
CA ILE A 2 43.12 29.50 14.45
C ILE A 2 41.88 29.71 13.56
N LYS A 3 41.91 29.14 12.35
CA LYS A 3 40.81 29.15 11.38
C LYS A 3 39.90 27.96 11.67
N ILE A 4 39.03 28.09 12.67
CA ILE A 4 37.95 27.13 12.91
C ILE A 4 36.77 27.56 12.03
N PHE A 5 36.58 26.91 10.89
CA PHE A 5 35.30 26.74 10.18
C PHE A 5 35.63 25.84 8.97
N PRO A 6 35.02 24.64 8.79
CA PRO A 6 33.56 24.50 8.81
C PRO A 6 33.04 23.07 9.16
N PRO A 7 33.27 22.48 10.35
CA PRO A 7 32.62 21.21 10.68
C PRO A 7 31.09 21.37 10.80
N PHE A 8 30.62 22.58 11.12
CA PHE A 8 29.20 22.91 11.26
C PHE A 8 28.44 22.90 9.93
N LEU A 9 29.11 23.26 8.82
CA LEU A 9 28.52 23.24 7.48
C LEU A 9 28.31 21.79 6.99
N PHE A 10 29.22 20.90 7.39
CA PHE A 10 29.12 19.46 7.07
C PHE A 10 28.01 18.78 7.88
N LEU A 11 27.81 19.19 9.14
CA LEU A 11 26.73 18.69 9.99
C LEU A 11 25.33 19.09 9.46
N LEU A 12 25.20 20.30 8.92
CA LEU A 12 23.97 20.80 8.30
C LEU A 12 23.58 20.04 7.03
N LEU A 13 24.56 19.50 6.29
CA LEU A 13 24.32 18.74 5.07
C LEU A 13 23.68 17.37 5.35
N LEU A 14 23.90 16.80 6.54
CA LEU A 14 23.42 15.46 6.92
C LEU A 14 21.97 15.46 7.44
N ILE A 15 21.36 16.62 7.67
CA ILE A 15 19.98 16.74 8.18
C ILE A 15 18.96 16.79 7.02
N SER A 16 19.42 16.90 5.77
CA SER A 16 18.54 17.03 4.60
C SER A 16 18.03 15.69 4.05
N CYS A 17 17.73 14.72 4.92
CA CYS A 17 16.91 13.57 4.53
C CYS A 17 15.46 13.88 4.93
N LYS A 18 14.71 14.51 4.03
CA LYS A 18 13.25 14.61 4.20
C LYS A 18 12.67 13.22 3.96
N SER A 19 12.24 12.53 5.01
CA SER A 19 11.27 11.45 4.82
C SER A 19 9.99 12.11 4.33
N THR A 20 9.69 11.99 3.04
CA THR A 20 8.33 12.17 2.56
C THR A 20 7.52 11.03 3.15
N THR A 21 7.02 11.25 4.36
CA THR A 21 5.93 10.44 4.91
C THR A 21 4.72 10.80 4.06
N GLU A 22 4.59 10.17 2.90
CA GLU A 22 3.32 10.18 2.18
C GLU A 22 2.30 9.59 3.14
N SER A 23 1.28 10.37 3.49
CA SER A 23 0.17 9.82 4.27
C SER A 23 -0.40 8.67 3.47
N ALA A 24 -0.49 7.50 4.10
CA ALA A 24 -1.10 6.34 3.50
C ALA A 24 -2.49 6.70 2.96
N ASP A 25 -2.69 6.60 1.64
CA ASP A 25 -4.00 6.78 1.02
C ASP A 25 -4.81 5.50 1.24
N PHE A 26 -5.76 5.53 2.17
CA PHE A 26 -6.72 4.45 2.41
C PHE A 26 -7.91 4.52 1.44
N PHE A 27 -7.69 4.96 0.19
CA PHE A 27 -8.73 5.20 -0.81
C PHE A 27 -9.82 6.17 -0.33
N GLY A 28 -9.44 7.13 0.51
CA GLY A 28 -10.37 8.03 1.19
C GLY A 28 -11.27 7.37 2.25
N GLN A 29 -11.00 6.11 2.63
CA GLN A 29 -11.71 5.42 3.71
C GLN A 29 -11.04 5.68 5.07
N GLU A 30 -11.81 5.50 6.13
CA GLU A 30 -11.31 5.54 7.51
C GLU A 30 -10.32 4.39 7.78
N TYR A 31 -9.51 4.53 8.82
CA TYR A 31 -8.65 3.45 9.27
C TYR A 31 -9.46 2.23 9.73
N PRO A 32 -8.94 1.01 9.57
CA PRO A 32 -9.63 -0.18 10.02
C PRO A 32 -9.78 -0.15 11.55
N ASP A 33 -10.96 -0.57 12.01
CA ASP A 33 -11.26 -0.80 13.42
C ASP A 33 -11.56 -2.30 13.63
N SER A 34 -12.04 -2.65 14.82
CA SER A 34 -12.53 -3.98 15.18
C SER A 34 -13.78 -4.41 14.39
N ASN A 35 -14.55 -3.46 13.86
CA ASN A 35 -15.70 -3.74 13.03
C ASN A 35 -15.27 -3.88 11.55
N PRO A 36 -15.42 -5.05 10.93
CA PRO A 36 -14.99 -5.25 9.56
C PRO A 36 -15.91 -4.50 8.59
N VAL A 37 -15.30 -3.82 7.63
CA VAL A 37 -15.99 -3.13 6.53
C VAL A 37 -15.33 -3.49 5.19
N ILE A 38 -16.03 -3.25 4.08
CA ILE A 38 -15.51 -3.52 2.74
C ILE A 38 -14.48 -2.45 2.37
N PHE A 39 -13.23 -2.90 2.17
CA PHE A 39 -12.12 -2.03 1.79
C PHE A 39 -12.04 -1.85 0.28
N ALA A 40 -11.97 -0.61 -0.19
CA ALA A 40 -11.74 -0.23 -1.59
C ALA A 40 -12.54 -1.12 -2.57
N LEU A 41 -13.88 -1.04 -2.48
CA LEU A 41 -14.82 -1.78 -3.33
C LEU A 41 -14.47 -1.59 -4.82
N ASP A 42 -14.56 -2.67 -5.59
CA ASP A 42 -14.26 -2.73 -7.04
C ASP A 42 -12.80 -2.45 -7.44
N ILE A 43 -11.93 -2.13 -6.48
CA ILE A 43 -10.49 -1.93 -6.71
C ILE A 43 -9.70 -3.09 -6.08
N ILE A 44 -9.93 -3.34 -4.80
CA ILE A 44 -9.30 -4.38 -4.01
C ILE A 44 -10.33 -5.44 -3.66
N SER A 45 -11.52 -5.05 -3.22
CA SER A 45 -12.62 -5.97 -2.91
C SER A 45 -13.40 -6.30 -4.17
N ILE A 46 -12.86 -7.22 -4.97
CA ILE A 46 -13.46 -7.73 -6.21
C ILE A 46 -13.98 -9.14 -5.97
N LYS A 47 -15.17 -9.44 -6.48
CA LYS A 47 -15.78 -10.78 -6.38
C LYS A 47 -14.86 -11.84 -7.01
N GLY A 48 -14.70 -12.95 -6.30
CA GLY A 48 -13.83 -14.06 -6.74
C GLY A 48 -12.34 -13.82 -6.51
N ARG A 49 -11.94 -12.72 -5.84
CA ARG A 49 -10.54 -12.50 -5.47
C ARG A 49 -10.02 -13.63 -4.57
N LEU A 50 -8.85 -14.15 -4.92
CA LEU A 50 -8.14 -15.13 -4.09
C LEU A 50 -7.42 -14.44 -2.94
N GLU A 51 -7.58 -14.95 -1.72
CA GLU A 51 -6.99 -14.34 -0.52
C GLU A 51 -5.52 -14.69 -0.33
N HIS A 52 -5.10 -15.85 -0.83
CA HIS A 52 -3.79 -16.45 -0.57
C HIS A 52 -2.75 -16.14 -1.66
N GLY A 53 -3.08 -15.26 -2.62
CA GLY A 53 -2.23 -14.97 -3.77
C GLY A 53 -2.26 -13.49 -4.14
N LEU A 54 -1.41 -12.70 -3.46
CA LEU A 54 -1.19 -11.29 -3.76
C LEU A 54 0.31 -10.96 -3.76
N SER A 55 0.70 -9.97 -4.55
CA SER A 55 2.09 -9.54 -4.69
C SER A 55 2.14 -8.04 -4.93
N PHE A 56 3.11 -7.36 -4.31
CA PHE A 56 3.33 -5.93 -4.49
C PHE A 56 4.49 -5.68 -5.45
N SER A 57 4.41 -4.60 -6.22
CA SER A 57 5.57 -4.09 -6.95
C SER A 57 6.68 -3.63 -5.97
N PRO A 58 7.95 -3.59 -6.40
CA PRO A 58 9.07 -3.18 -5.54
C PRO A 58 8.91 -1.77 -4.94
N ASP A 59 8.15 -0.90 -5.60
CA ASP A 59 7.86 0.47 -5.20
C ASP A 59 6.55 0.64 -4.41
N MET A 60 5.82 -0.46 -4.14
CA MET A 60 4.54 -0.49 -3.41
C MET A 60 3.40 0.31 -4.07
N ARG A 61 3.54 0.64 -5.37
CA ARG A 61 2.53 1.39 -6.14
C ARG A 61 1.55 0.50 -6.91
N GLU A 62 1.83 -0.79 -6.99
CA GLU A 62 0.97 -1.75 -7.67
C GLU A 62 0.78 -3.00 -6.81
N LEU A 63 -0.46 -3.51 -6.81
CA LEU A 63 -0.83 -4.78 -6.21
C LEU A 63 -1.36 -5.69 -7.31
N ALA A 64 -0.75 -6.87 -7.46
CA ALA A 64 -1.24 -7.94 -8.29
C ALA A 64 -1.93 -9.01 -7.44
N PHE A 65 -3.08 -9.51 -7.87
CA PHE A 65 -3.79 -10.61 -7.21
C PHE A 65 -4.59 -11.45 -8.20
N GLY A 66 -4.84 -12.70 -7.82
CA GLY A 66 -5.68 -13.61 -8.60
C GLY A 66 -7.17 -13.38 -8.38
N ILE A 67 -7.96 -13.55 -9.43
CA ILE A 67 -9.42 -13.66 -9.38
C ILE A 67 -9.80 -14.98 -10.04
N LEU A 68 -10.72 -15.70 -9.41
CA LEU A 68 -11.34 -16.91 -9.93
C LEU A 68 -12.83 -16.64 -10.18
N ASN A 69 -13.27 -16.83 -11.42
CA ASN A 69 -14.69 -16.82 -11.72
C ASN A 69 -15.31 -18.16 -11.31
N ALA A 70 -16.35 -18.11 -10.49
CA ALA A 70 -17.02 -19.32 -9.98
C ALA A 70 -17.84 -20.06 -11.05
N ASP A 71 -18.28 -19.37 -12.11
CA ASP A 71 -19.16 -19.96 -13.12
C ASP A 71 -18.40 -20.84 -14.12
N ASP A 72 -17.19 -20.43 -14.50
CA ASP A 72 -16.37 -21.09 -15.52
C ASP A 72 -14.98 -21.54 -15.03
N PHE A 73 -14.68 -21.31 -13.74
CA PHE A 73 -13.39 -21.58 -13.10
C PHE A 73 -12.19 -20.94 -13.80
N SER A 74 -12.42 -19.89 -14.61
CA SER A 74 -11.34 -19.16 -15.25
C SER A 74 -10.60 -18.30 -14.24
N GLY A 75 -9.28 -18.38 -14.27
CA GLY A 75 -8.38 -17.56 -13.46
C GLY A 75 -7.88 -16.36 -14.24
N LYS A 76 -7.85 -15.19 -13.61
CA LYS A 76 -7.25 -13.96 -14.17
C LYS A 76 -6.38 -13.29 -13.11
N ILE A 77 -5.32 -12.62 -13.55
CA ILE A 77 -4.53 -11.73 -12.69
C ILE A 77 -5.03 -10.31 -12.87
N TYR A 78 -5.34 -9.66 -11.75
CA TYR A 78 -5.74 -8.27 -11.70
C TYR A 78 -4.62 -7.42 -11.12
N TYR A 79 -4.51 -6.17 -11.58
CA TYR A 79 -3.52 -5.21 -11.12
C TYR A 79 -4.22 -3.94 -10.66
N SER A 80 -4.04 -3.59 -9.41
CA SER A 80 -4.47 -2.29 -8.88
C SER A 80 -3.27 -1.33 -8.87
N LYS A 81 -3.43 -0.14 -9.47
CA LYS A 81 -2.42 0.92 -9.49
C LYS A 81 -2.81 2.00 -8.47
N ARG A 82 -2.18 1.97 -7.29
CA ARG A 82 -2.18 3.01 -6.24
C ARG A 82 -1.24 2.59 -5.12
N GLN A 83 -0.73 3.55 -4.35
CA GLN A 83 0.01 3.27 -3.12
C GLN A 83 -0.97 2.59 -2.14
N ILE A 84 -0.77 1.31 -1.86
CA ILE A 84 -1.73 0.52 -1.08
C ILE A 84 -1.08 0.09 0.23
N ILE A 85 -1.66 0.49 1.36
CA ILE A 85 -1.39 -0.12 2.66
C ILE A 85 -2.56 -1.03 3.00
N ILE A 86 -2.42 -2.33 2.74
CA ILE A 86 -3.46 -3.31 3.12
C ILE A 86 -3.25 -3.69 4.58
N GLY A 87 -4.17 -3.30 5.45
CA GLY A 87 -4.30 -3.88 6.79
C GLY A 87 -4.91 -5.27 6.69
N LEU A 88 -4.12 -6.31 6.39
CA LEU A 88 -4.61 -7.67 6.08
C LEU A 88 -5.44 -8.35 7.18
N ASN A 89 -5.53 -7.78 8.38
CA ASN A 89 -6.10 -8.47 9.52
C ASN A 89 -7.61 -8.21 9.71
N HIS A 90 -8.15 -7.08 9.24
CA HIS A 90 -9.45 -6.57 9.71
C HIS A 90 -10.46 -6.17 8.61
N TRP A 91 -10.17 -6.32 7.32
CA TRP A 91 -11.11 -5.97 6.24
C TRP A 91 -11.92 -7.17 5.75
N SER A 92 -13.23 -7.00 5.61
CA SER A 92 -14.10 -8.02 5.01
C SER A 92 -14.08 -7.89 3.48
N LEU A 93 -13.95 -9.02 2.80
CA LEU A 93 -14.07 -9.08 1.34
C LEU A 93 -15.51 -9.23 0.92
N ASN A 94 -15.82 -8.69 -0.24
CA ASN A 94 -17.10 -8.88 -0.89
C ASN A 94 -17.14 -10.30 -1.47
N HIS A 95 -17.84 -11.22 -0.78
CA HIS A 95 -18.05 -12.61 -1.22
C HIS A 95 -19.28 -12.74 -2.13
#